data_AF-A0AAU5PRJ9-F1
#
_entry.id   AF-A0AAU5PRJ9-F1
#
_cell.length_a   1.000
_cell.length_b   1.000
_cell.length_c   1.000
_cell.angle_alpha   90.00
_cell.angle_beta   90.00
_cell.angle_gamma   90.00
#
_symmetry.space_group_name_H-M   'P 1'
#
loop_
_entity.id
_entity.type
_entity.pdbx_description
1 polymer ?
#
loop_
_entity_poly.entity_id
_entity_poly.type
_entity_poly.pdbx_seq_one_letter_code
_entity_poly.pdbx_strand_id
1 'polypeptide(L)'
;MGTRLNQLDGGGGGGTSGGPPSLATAPAKKKAAANTIENELEPDTAKAAKVADAATTAAVGGFEGWATAAGLKTVETTWDSQVKNLLARLASEKTALRGTAVAFGQQELDTRARIAGVGPTSRIEQY
;
A
#
# COMPACT_ATOMS: atom_id res chain seq x y z
N MET A 1 9.52 52.78 -34.17
CA MET A 1 8.60 51.76 -34.71
C MET A 1 8.47 50.64 -33.69
N GLY A 2 7.26 50.37 -33.19
CA GLY A 2 6.99 49.27 -32.26
C GLY A 2 5.66 48.63 -32.63
N THR A 3 5.73 47.41 -33.14
CA THR A 3 4.62 46.64 -33.70
C THR A 3 3.70 46.15 -32.59
N ARG A 4 2.42 46.53 -32.65
CA ARG A 4 1.32 45.89 -31.89
C ARG A 4 0.97 44.57 -32.58
N LEU A 5 0.86 43.47 -31.83
CA LEU A 5 0.37 42.18 -32.34
C LEU A 5 -0.68 41.60 -31.39
N ASN A 6 -1.93 41.65 -31.89
CA ASN A 6 -3.10 40.82 -31.60
C ASN A 6 -3.68 40.77 -30.17
N GLN A 7 -4.68 41.63 -29.96
CA GLN A 7 -5.93 41.18 -29.34
C GLN A 7 -6.61 40.17 -30.27
N LEU A 8 -6.95 39.00 -29.75
CA LEU A 8 -7.91 38.08 -30.34
C LEU A 8 -8.96 37.76 -29.28
N ASP A 9 -10.11 38.40 -29.51
CA ASP A 9 -11.48 37.95 -29.31
C ASP A 9 -11.92 37.38 -27.95
N GLY A 10 -12.95 38.03 -27.42
CA GLY A 10 -13.68 37.60 -26.24
C GLY A 10 -14.61 36.44 -26.58
N GLY A 11 -14.27 35.25 -26.11
CA GLY A 11 -15.16 34.09 -26.07
C GLY A 11 -15.18 33.53 -24.66
N GLY A 12 -16.15 33.97 -23.84
CA GLY A 12 -16.44 33.34 -22.55
C GLY A 12 -16.88 31.89 -22.74
N GLY A 13 -16.36 30.99 -21.91
CA GLY A 13 -16.70 29.57 -22.00
C GLY A 13 -16.01 28.70 -20.96
N GLY A 14 -16.30 28.96 -19.68
CA GLY A 14 -16.30 27.97 -18.59
C GLY A 14 -15.16 26.96 -18.55
N GLY A 15 -14.01 27.37 -18.02
CA GLY A 15 -13.03 26.42 -17.50
C GLY A 15 -13.55 25.77 -16.21
N THR A 16 -14.47 24.81 -16.31
CA THR A 16 -14.78 23.92 -15.19
C THR A 16 -13.78 22.77 -15.16
N SER A 17 -12.50 23.07 -14.91
CA SER A 17 -11.57 22.07 -14.40
C SER A 17 -11.68 22.03 -12.87
N GLY A 18 -12.90 21.76 -12.40
CA GLY A 18 -13.26 21.63 -10.98
C GLY A 18 -13.32 20.17 -10.54
N GLY A 19 -12.48 19.30 -11.10
CA GLY A 19 -12.20 18.00 -10.51
C GLY A 19 -11.07 18.20 -9.50
N PRO A 20 -11.17 17.67 -8.25
CA PRO A 20 -10.06 17.77 -7.32
C PRO A 20 -8.79 17.23 -7.99
N PRO A 21 -7.66 17.97 -7.96
CA PRO A 21 -6.41 17.47 -8.51
C PRO A 21 -6.07 16.16 -7.78
N SER A 22 -6.14 15.06 -8.51
CA SER A 22 -5.74 13.73 -8.05
C SER A 22 -4.24 13.64 -8.17
N LEU A 23 -3.53 14.19 -7.19
CA LEU A 23 -2.10 13.94 -7.03
C LEU A 23 -1.91 12.42 -6.90
N ALA A 24 -1.05 11.84 -7.74
CA ALA A 24 -1.06 10.44 -8.19
C ALA A 24 -0.79 9.36 -7.11
N THR A 25 -0.89 9.69 -5.84
CA THR A 25 -0.71 8.76 -4.73
C THR A 25 -2.06 8.10 -4.40
N ALA A 26 -2.06 6.79 -4.14
CA ALA A 26 -3.28 6.06 -3.74
C ALA A 26 -3.25 5.61 -2.26
N PRO A 27 -3.23 6.52 -1.26
CA PRO A 27 -3.23 6.17 0.16
C PRO A 27 -4.36 5.22 0.57
N ALA A 28 -5.56 5.42 0.04
CA ALA A 28 -6.71 4.57 0.33
C ALA A 28 -6.49 3.11 -0.10
N LYS A 29 -5.92 2.90 -1.30
CA LYS A 29 -5.56 1.55 -1.78
C LYS A 29 -4.48 0.90 -0.93
N LYS A 30 -3.49 1.67 -0.47
CA LYS A 30 -2.44 1.17 0.43
C LYS A 30 -2.99 0.77 1.80
N LYS A 31 -3.92 1.55 2.36
CA LYS A 31 -4.64 1.20 3.59
C LYS A 31 -5.48 -0.06 3.41
N ALA A 32 -6.22 -0.16 2.30
CA ALA A 32 -7.02 -1.34 1.99
C ALA A 32 -6.14 -2.60 1.89
N ALA A 33 -5.02 -2.54 1.17
CA ALA A 33 -4.07 -3.65 1.08
C ALA A 33 -3.50 -4.05 2.45
N ALA A 34 -3.13 -3.08 3.29
CA ALA A 34 -2.66 -3.37 4.65
C ALA A 34 -3.75 -4.05 5.51
N ASN A 35 -5.02 -3.67 5.33
CA ASN A 35 -6.13 -4.29 6.03
C ASN A 35 -6.40 -5.71 5.53
N THR A 36 -6.27 -5.98 4.23
CA THR A 36 -6.34 -7.35 3.69
C THR A 36 -5.23 -8.22 4.27
N ILE A 37 -4.01 -7.70 4.37
CA ILE A 37 -2.91 -8.45 5.01
C ILE A 37 -3.26 -8.80 6.46
N GLU A 38 -3.73 -7.83 7.24
CA GLU A 38 -4.03 -8.02 8.67
C GLU A 38 -5.22 -8.95 8.94
N ASN A 39 -6.31 -8.78 8.18
CA ASN A 39 -7.59 -9.42 8.50
C ASN A 39 -7.80 -10.74 7.77
N GLU A 40 -7.07 -10.98 6.68
CA GLU A 40 -7.25 -12.18 5.83
C GLU A 40 -5.93 -12.94 5.72
N LEU A 41 -4.89 -12.34 5.15
CA LEU A 41 -3.69 -13.11 4.78
C LEU A 41 -2.90 -13.62 5.97
N GLU A 42 -2.62 -12.79 6.98
CA GLU A 42 -1.95 -13.22 8.22
C GLU A 42 -2.72 -14.35 8.94
N PRO A 43 -4.02 -14.20 9.28
CA PRO A 43 -4.75 -15.25 9.98
C PRO A 43 -4.96 -16.52 9.13
N ASP A 44 -5.27 -16.39 7.85
CA ASP A 44 -5.50 -17.56 6.98
C ASP A 44 -4.20 -18.35 6.74
N THR A 45 -3.06 -17.64 6.57
CA THR A 45 -1.74 -18.29 6.48
C THR A 45 -1.42 -19.05 7.76
N ALA A 46 -1.64 -18.42 8.93
CA ALA A 46 -1.39 -19.07 10.22
C ALA A 46 -2.32 -20.28 10.44
N LYS A 47 -3.57 -20.20 10.01
CA LYS A 47 -4.53 -21.31 10.09
C LYS A 47 -4.14 -22.46 9.17
N ALA A 48 -3.79 -22.18 7.92
CA ALA A 48 -3.37 -23.18 6.95
C ALA A 48 -2.10 -23.93 7.43
N ALA A 49 -1.15 -23.21 8.03
CA ALA A 49 0.05 -23.81 8.61
C ALA A 49 -0.29 -24.85 9.69
N LYS A 50 -1.17 -24.52 10.63
CA LYS A 50 -1.58 -25.45 11.72
C LYS A 50 -2.22 -26.74 11.21
N VAL A 51 -2.93 -26.69 10.08
CA VAL A 51 -3.51 -27.89 9.46
C VAL A 51 -2.42 -28.82 8.97
N ALA A 52 -1.37 -28.28 8.34
CA ALA A 52 -0.23 -29.05 7.88
C ALA A 52 0.56 -29.67 9.05
N ASP A 53 0.72 -28.95 10.15
CA ASP A 53 1.42 -29.44 11.36
C ASP A 53 0.70 -30.67 11.94
N ALA A 54 -0.62 -30.59 12.11
CA ALA A 54 -1.41 -31.69 12.66
C ALA A 54 -1.31 -32.97 11.80
N ALA A 55 -1.40 -32.84 10.47
CA ALA A 55 -1.27 -33.97 9.55
C ALA A 55 0.15 -34.56 9.58
N THR A 56 1.17 -33.71 9.65
CA THR A 56 2.58 -34.14 9.67
C THR A 56 2.93 -34.83 10.98
N THR A 57 2.53 -34.27 12.12
CA THR A 57 2.69 -34.88 13.44
C THR A 57 2.04 -36.27 13.51
N ALA A 58 0.82 -36.42 12.98
CA ALA A 58 0.15 -37.73 12.94
C ALA A 58 0.93 -38.74 12.08
N ALA A 59 1.44 -38.33 10.92
CA ALA A 59 2.27 -39.17 10.07
C ALA A 59 3.60 -39.56 10.74
N VAL A 60 4.25 -38.62 11.44
CA VAL A 60 5.48 -38.88 12.20
C VAL A 60 5.26 -39.99 13.23
N GLY A 61 4.15 -39.96 13.96
CA GLY A 61 3.79 -41.03 14.91
C GLY A 61 3.52 -42.38 14.22
N GLY A 62 2.81 -42.36 13.09
CA GLY A 62 2.54 -43.57 12.31
C GLY A 62 3.79 -44.26 11.74
N PHE A 63 4.87 -43.51 11.53
CA PHE A 63 6.16 -44.01 11.04
C PHE A 63 7.23 -44.13 12.13
N GLU A 64 6.85 -44.17 13.41
CA GLU A 64 7.81 -44.24 14.51
C GLU A 64 8.76 -45.45 14.37
N GLY A 65 10.06 -45.21 14.58
CA GLY A 65 11.12 -46.20 14.37
C GLY A 65 11.61 -46.35 12.94
N TRP A 66 10.94 -45.73 11.96
CA TRP A 66 11.36 -45.72 10.55
C TRP A 66 12.12 -44.43 10.22
N ALA A 67 13.05 -44.52 9.26
CA ALA A 67 13.77 -43.35 8.75
C ALA A 67 12.83 -42.26 8.19
N THR A 68 11.65 -42.65 7.69
CA THR A 68 10.60 -41.73 7.22
C THR A 68 10.15 -40.76 8.29
N ALA A 69 10.01 -41.19 9.56
CA ALA A 69 9.64 -40.28 10.64
C ALA A 69 10.69 -39.18 10.89
N ALA A 70 11.98 -39.51 10.79
CA ALA A 70 13.05 -38.52 10.89
C ALA A 70 13.03 -37.53 9.70
N GLY A 71 12.77 -38.04 8.49
CA GLY A 71 12.57 -37.20 7.30
C GLY A 71 11.39 -36.24 7.46
N LEU A 72 10.24 -36.74 7.94
CA LEU A 72 9.05 -35.92 8.18
C LEU A 72 9.28 -34.83 9.24
N LYS A 73 9.98 -35.13 10.35
CA LYS A 73 10.35 -34.10 11.35
C LYS A 73 11.22 -32.98 10.75
N THR A 74 12.10 -33.33 9.82
CA THR A 74 12.94 -32.36 9.11
C THR A 74 12.09 -31.46 8.21
N VAL A 75 11.14 -32.06 7.49
CA VAL A 75 10.18 -31.32 6.66
C VAL A 75 9.32 -30.39 7.52
N GLU A 76 8.78 -30.87 8.64
CA GLU A 76 7.98 -30.09 9.61
C GLU A 76 8.77 -28.87 10.12
N THR A 77 10.01 -29.08 10.57
CA THR A 77 10.88 -27.98 11.04
C THR A 77 11.14 -26.93 9.95
N THR A 78 11.34 -27.38 8.72
CA THR A 78 11.59 -26.51 7.57
C THR A 78 10.33 -25.73 7.19
N TRP A 79 9.17 -26.39 7.21
CA TRP A 79 7.87 -25.80 6.98
C TRP A 79 7.56 -24.70 8.01
N ASP A 80 7.72 -24.99 9.29
CA ASP A 80 7.55 -24.03 10.38
C ASP A 80 8.39 -22.77 10.18
N SER A 81 9.65 -22.96 9.77
CA SER A 81 10.57 -21.86 9.50
C SER A 81 10.10 -21.01 8.33
N GLN A 82 9.60 -21.63 7.26
CA GLN A 82 9.04 -20.92 6.11
C GLN A 82 7.76 -20.15 6.47
N VAL A 83 6.85 -20.76 7.23
CA VAL A 83 5.63 -20.10 7.72
C VAL A 83 5.96 -18.88 8.58
N LYS A 84 6.89 -19.01 9.53
CA LYS A 84 7.36 -17.90 10.37
C LYS A 84 7.91 -16.75 9.52
N ASN A 85 8.75 -17.06 8.54
CA ASN A 85 9.32 -16.05 7.63
C ASN A 85 8.24 -15.37 6.79
N LEU A 86 7.25 -16.12 6.30
CA LEU A 86 6.14 -15.54 5.54
C LEU A 86 5.29 -14.60 6.39
N LEU A 87 4.90 -15.01 7.60
CA LEU A 87 4.15 -14.17 8.53
C LEU A 87 4.92 -12.90 8.91
N ALA A 88 6.24 -13.00 9.13
CA ALA A 88 7.09 -11.84 9.38
C ALA A 88 7.13 -10.87 8.19
N ARG A 89 7.22 -11.39 6.95
CA ARG A 89 7.15 -10.58 5.73
C ARG A 89 5.80 -9.88 5.59
N LEU A 90 4.69 -10.58 5.79
CA LEU A 90 3.35 -10.00 5.77
C LEU A 90 3.21 -8.85 6.79
N ALA A 91 3.67 -9.06 8.02
CA ALA A 91 3.64 -8.02 9.06
C ALA A 91 4.49 -6.79 8.68
N SER A 92 5.66 -7.00 8.08
CA SER A 92 6.51 -5.93 7.56
C SER A 92 5.84 -5.16 6.41
N GLU A 93 5.26 -5.87 5.45
CA GLU A 93 4.56 -5.28 4.29
C GLU A 93 3.33 -4.47 4.73
N LYS A 94 2.52 -5.00 5.66
CA LYS A 94 1.42 -4.27 6.30
C LYS A 94 1.89 -2.96 6.91
N THR A 95 2.98 -3.00 7.66
CA THR A 95 3.54 -1.81 8.34
C THR A 95 4.06 -0.79 7.34
N ALA A 96 4.79 -1.24 6.32
CA ALA A 96 5.30 -0.38 5.24
C ALA A 96 4.16 0.28 4.45
N LEU A 97 3.10 -0.47 4.11
CA LEU A 97 1.92 0.05 3.42
C LEU A 97 1.20 1.12 4.23
N ARG A 98 1.02 0.91 5.55
CA ARG A 98 0.44 1.90 6.46
C ARG A 98 1.30 3.16 6.54
N GLY A 99 2.60 3.02 6.78
CA GLY A 99 3.53 4.14 6.84
C GLY A 99 3.54 4.96 5.54
N THR A 100 3.59 4.27 4.39
CA THR A 100 3.55 4.91 3.07
C THR A 100 2.24 5.65 2.82
N ALA A 101 1.10 5.07 3.25
CA ALA A 101 -0.21 5.73 3.12
C ALA A 101 -0.28 7.03 3.95
N VAL A 102 0.29 7.03 5.16
CA VAL A 102 0.36 8.22 6.01
C VAL A 102 1.27 9.27 5.38
N ALA A 103 2.49 8.90 4.96
CA ALA A 103 3.46 9.83 4.38
C ALA A 103 2.90 10.56 3.14
N PHE A 104 2.32 9.81 2.20
CA PHE A 104 1.70 10.42 1.02
C PHE A 104 0.46 11.26 1.35
N GLY A 105 -0.32 10.87 2.37
CA GLY A 105 -1.44 11.67 2.86
C GLY A 105 -1.00 13.03 3.42
N GLN A 106 0.13 13.09 4.12
CA GLN A 106 0.68 14.36 4.63
C GLN A 106 1.27 15.22 3.51
N GLN A 107 2.05 14.61 2.62
CA GLN A 107 2.62 15.31 1.46
C GLN A 107 1.53 15.95 0.58
N GLU A 108 0.39 15.28 0.44
CA GLU A 108 -0.79 15.79 -0.26
C GLU A 108 -1.34 17.07 0.39
N LEU A 109 -1.55 17.04 1.71
CA LEU A 109 -2.07 18.18 2.46
C LEU A 109 -1.12 19.38 2.40
N ASP A 110 0.19 19.14 2.55
CA ASP A 110 1.21 20.17 2.42
C ASP A 110 1.23 20.79 1.02
N THR A 111 1.14 19.96 -0.02
CA THR A 111 1.11 20.43 -1.41
C THR A 111 -0.13 21.29 -1.65
N ARG A 112 -1.30 20.87 -1.14
CA ARG A 112 -2.54 21.67 -1.21
C ARG A 112 -2.43 22.99 -0.48
N ALA A 113 -1.88 23.00 0.73
CA ALA A 113 -1.69 24.21 1.51
C ALA A 113 -0.78 25.23 0.80
N ARG A 114 0.31 24.75 0.18
CA ARG A 114 1.21 25.59 -0.63
C ARG A 114 0.51 26.16 -1.86
N ILE A 115 -0.23 25.35 -2.61
CA ILE A 115 -0.96 25.81 -3.80
C ILE A 115 -2.01 26.85 -3.42
N ALA A 116 -2.78 26.63 -2.34
CA ALA A 116 -3.77 27.58 -1.86
C ALA A 116 -3.15 28.92 -1.38
N GLY A 117 -1.97 28.86 -0.76
CA GLY A 117 -1.21 30.03 -0.33
C GLY A 117 -0.60 30.85 -1.48
N VAL A 118 -0.49 30.29 -2.69
CA VAL A 118 0.04 30.96 -3.90
C VAL A 118 -1.10 31.56 -4.75
N GLY A 119 -2.30 31.77 -4.17
CA GLY A 119 -3.43 32.41 -4.84
C GLY A 119 -3.06 33.68 -5.62
N PRO A 120 -3.77 33.99 -6.72
CA PRO A 120 -3.32 34.95 -7.72
C PRO A 120 -3.10 36.33 -7.11
N THR A 121 -1.84 36.75 -7.01
CA THR A 121 -1.47 38.14 -6.73
C THR A 121 -1.70 38.94 -8.01
N SER A 122 -2.97 39.22 -8.29
CA SER A 122 -3.36 40.26 -9.25
C SER A 122 -3.05 41.63 -8.62
N ARG A 123 -1.79 42.09 -8.78
CA ARG A 123 -1.37 43.46 -8.42
C ARG A 123 -1.38 44.37 -9.65
N ILE A 124 -2.47 44.36 -10.42
CA ILE A 124 -2.70 45.28 -11.55
C ILE A 124 -3.85 46.24 -11.16
N GLU A 125 -3.65 47.01 -10.10
CA GLU A 125 -4.48 48.18 -9.75
C GLU A 125 -3.61 49.39 -9.38
N GLN A 126 -2.42 49.54 -9.99
CA GLN A 126 -1.52 50.65 -9.68
C GLN A 126 -0.93 51.40 -10.88
N TYR A 127 -1.57 51.34 -12.07
CA TYR A 127 -1.25 52.26 -13.16
C TYR A 127 -2.51 52.67 -13.93
#